data_AF-A0A925NGK5-F1
#
_entry.id   AF-A0A925NGK5-F1
#
_cell.length_a   1.000
_cell.length_b   1.000
_cell.length_c   1.000
_cell.angle_alpha   90.00
_cell.angle_beta   90.00
_cell.angle_gamma   90.00
#
_symmetry.space_group_name_H-M   'P 1'
#
loop_
_entity.id
_entity.type
_entity.pdbx_description
1 polymer ?
#
loop_
_entity_poly.entity_id
_entity_poly.type
_entity_poly.pdbx_seq_one_letter_code
_entity_poly.pdbx_strand_id
1 'polypeptide(L)'
;MNNRVMLRAKLHRATVTEADLHYEGSCGIDSTLLEQADMREFERIELYNVTNGERFSTYVIKAAPGSGVISLNGAAARKAQVGDLLIICTYAT
;
A
#
# COMPACT_ATOMS: atom_id res chain seq x y z
N MET A 1 -26.69 4.17 -16.48
CA MET A 1 -26.47 3.58 -15.14
C MET A 1 -25.49 4.48 -14.40
N ASN A 2 -25.82 4.92 -13.18
CA ASN A 2 -24.87 5.67 -12.36
C ASN A 2 -23.94 4.69 -11.65
N ASN A 3 -22.74 4.46 -12.19
CA ASN A 3 -21.69 3.72 -11.49
C ASN A 3 -21.12 4.58 -10.36
N ARG A 4 -20.95 3.99 -9.17
CA ARG A 4 -20.29 4.63 -8.02
C ARG A 4 -18.95 3.94 -7.81
N VAL A 5 -17.91 4.71 -7.52
CA VAL A 5 -16.64 4.17 -7.03
C VAL A 5 -16.73 4.08 -5.51
N MET A 6 -16.69 2.87 -4.97
CA MET A 6 -16.84 2.60 -3.54
C MET A 6 -15.54 2.02 -2.97
N LEU A 7 -15.25 2.30 -1.70
CA LEU A 7 -14.13 1.68 -0.98
C LEU A 7 -14.35 0.16 -0.94
N ARG A 8 -13.35 -0.60 -1.39
CA ARG A 8 -13.38 -2.07 -1.44
C ARG A 8 -12.66 -2.67 -0.24
N ALA A 9 -11.42 -2.26 0.00
CA ALA A 9 -10.60 -2.73 1.11
C ALA A 9 -9.74 -1.61 1.70
N LYS A 10 -9.27 -1.81 2.93
CA LYS A 10 -8.41 -0.87 3.64
C LYS A 10 -7.50 -1.58 4.65
N LEU A 11 -6.19 -1.31 4.57
CA LEU A 11 -5.26 -1.51 5.68
C LEU A 11 -5.10 -0.19 6.44
N HIS A 12 -5.46 -0.19 7.72
CA HIS A 12 -5.49 1.03 8.52
C HIS A 12 -4.27 1.15 9.43
N ARG A 13 -3.50 2.24 9.26
CA ARG A 13 -2.32 2.57 10.07
C ARG A 13 -1.22 1.50 9.98
N ALA A 14 -0.98 1.01 8.78
CA ALA A 14 0.14 0.13 8.47
C ALA A 14 1.45 0.90 8.61
N THR A 15 2.47 0.33 9.28
CA THR A 15 3.76 1.01 9.48
C THR A 15 4.70 0.67 8.34
N VAL A 16 5.31 1.67 7.70
CA VAL A 16 6.34 1.46 6.67
C VAL A 16 7.53 0.76 7.31
N THR A 17 7.86 -0.43 6.83
CA THR A 17 9.01 -1.21 7.31
C THR A 17 10.24 -0.98 6.47
N GLU A 18 10.06 -0.65 5.18
CA GLU A 18 11.14 -0.50 4.20
C GLU A 18 10.83 0.64 3.21
N ALA A 19 11.86 1.36 2.78
CA ALA A 19 11.75 2.35 1.72
C ALA A 19 13.02 2.35 0.87
N ASP A 20 12.94 1.86 -0.37
CA ASP A 20 14.10 1.72 -1.27
C ASP A 20 13.82 2.39 -2.63
N LEU A 21 14.53 3.49 -2.88
CA LEU A 21 14.43 4.26 -4.12
C LEU A 21 14.91 3.49 -5.36
N HIS A 22 15.84 2.56 -5.18
CA HIS A 22 16.53 1.87 -6.27
C HIS A 22 15.99 0.46 -6.53
N TYR A 23 15.22 -0.10 -5.58
CA TYR A 23 14.48 -1.33 -5.80
C TYR A 23 13.30 -1.09 -6.76
N GLU A 24 12.96 -2.13 -7.53
CA GLU A 24 11.84 -2.07 -8.46
C GLU A 24 10.52 -1.78 -7.71
N GLY A 25 9.92 -0.65 -8.06
CA GLY A 25 8.63 -0.21 -7.52
C GLY A 25 7.56 -1.30 -7.70
N SER A 26 6.53 -1.36 -6.86
CA SER A 26 5.89 -0.24 -6.16
C SER A 26 5.71 -0.43 -4.64
N CYS A 27 4.65 -1.07 -4.15
CA CYS A 27 4.41 -1.24 -2.71
C CYS A 27 4.38 -2.73 -2.33
N GLY A 28 5.38 -3.19 -1.59
CA GLY A 28 5.42 -4.55 -1.06
C GLY A 28 4.55 -4.65 0.19
N ILE A 29 3.64 -5.63 0.22
CA ILE A 29 2.74 -5.86 1.36
C ILE A 29 2.76 -7.33 1.74
N ASP A 30 2.88 -7.61 3.04
CA ASP A 30 2.73 -8.96 3.61
C ASP A 30 1.48 -9.66 3.05
N SER A 31 1.70 -10.83 2.42
CA SER A 31 0.63 -11.60 1.80
C SER A 31 -0.48 -12.01 2.77
N THR A 32 -0.21 -12.17 4.06
CA THR A 32 -1.22 -12.45 5.09
C THR A 32 -2.13 -11.25 5.31
N LEU A 33 -1.60 -10.02 5.26
CA LEU A 33 -2.41 -8.80 5.35
C LEU A 33 -3.26 -8.61 4.09
N LEU A 34 -2.70 -8.92 2.91
CA LEU A 34 -3.43 -8.89 1.65
C LEU A 34 -4.62 -9.85 1.67
N GLU A 35 -4.40 -11.09 2.12
CA GLU A 35 -5.47 -12.09 2.25
C GLU A 35 -6.56 -11.65 3.22
N GLN A 36 -6.19 -11.12 4.39
CA GLN A 36 -7.15 -10.62 5.38
C GLN A 36 -7.98 -9.43 4.87
N ALA A 37 -7.39 -8.58 4.03
CA ALA A 37 -8.05 -7.42 3.43
C ALA A 37 -8.73 -7.72 2.08
N ASP A 38 -8.69 -8.96 1.59
CA ASP A 38 -9.12 -9.36 0.25
C ASP A 38 -8.47 -8.52 -0.87
N MET A 39 -7.20 -8.14 -0.72
CA MET A 39 -6.41 -7.39 -1.70
C MET A 39 -5.53 -8.33 -2.54
N ARG A 40 -5.24 -7.97 -3.79
CA ARG A 40 -4.49 -8.82 -4.73
C ARG A 40 -3.21 -8.18 -5.23
N GLU A 41 -2.25 -9.01 -5.60
CA GLU A 41 -1.06 -8.57 -6.33
C GLU A 41 -1.46 -7.87 -7.64
N PHE A 42 -0.72 -6.83 -8.01
CA PHE A 42 -0.99 -5.93 -9.13
C PHE A 42 -2.29 -5.10 -9.01
N GLU A 43 -3.02 -5.19 -7.90
CA GLU A 43 -4.17 -4.33 -7.67
C GLU A 43 -3.73 -2.88 -7.44
N ARG A 44 -4.46 -1.94 -8.05
CA ARG A 44 -4.26 -0.51 -7.80
C ARG A 44 -4.67 -0.15 -6.37
N ILE A 45 -3.77 0.52 -5.67
CA ILE A 45 -3.97 1.04 -4.32
C ILE A 45 -3.81 2.56 -4.28
N GLU A 46 -4.51 3.18 -3.35
CA GLU A 46 -4.23 4.54 -2.89
C GLU A 46 -3.59 4.49 -1.50
N LEU A 47 -2.54 5.29 -1.31
CA LEU A 47 -1.81 5.39 -0.07
C LEU A 47 -1.94 6.79 0.49
N TYR A 48 -2.29 6.86 1.77
CA TYR A 48 -2.41 8.11 2.52
C TYR A 48 -1.43 8.04 3.68
N ASN A 49 -0.35 8.81 3.61
CA ASN A 49 0.64 8.88 4.66
C ASN A 49 0.14 9.81 5.76
N VAL A 50 -0.14 9.23 6.93
CA VAL A 50 -0.66 9.93 8.11
C VAL A 50 0.42 10.82 8.74
N THR A 51 1.69 10.43 8.63
CA THR A 51 2.80 11.18 9.23
C THR A 51 3.07 12.49 8.49
N ASN A 52 3.13 12.46 7.15
CA ASN A 52 3.56 13.61 6.34
C ASN A 52 2.48 14.21 5.43
N GLY A 53 1.30 13.59 5.34
CA GLY A 53 0.16 14.06 4.55
C GLY A 53 0.22 13.74 3.04
N GLU A 54 1.27 13.08 2.55
CA GLU A 54 1.36 12.66 1.14
C GLU A 54 0.23 11.70 0.77
N ARG A 55 -0.29 11.88 -0.44
CA ARG A 55 -1.37 11.06 -1.02
C ARG A 55 -1.00 10.70 -2.44
N PHE A 56 -0.93 9.41 -2.72
CA PHE A 56 -0.49 8.91 -4.03
C PHE A 56 -1.10 7.54 -4.33
N SER A 57 -1.00 7.11 -5.58
CA SER A 57 -1.49 5.80 -6.01
C SER A 57 -0.36 4.96 -6.59
N THR A 58 -0.46 3.65 -6.43
CA THR A 58 0.45 2.69 -7.07
C THR A 58 -0.22 1.31 -7.13
N TYR A 59 0.54 0.21 -7.22
CA TYR A 59 0.01 -1.16 -7.19
C TYR A 59 0.63 -2.01 -6.08
N VAL A 60 0.07 -3.20 -5.85
CA VAL A 60 0.57 -4.15 -4.84
C VAL A 60 1.62 -5.08 -5.43
N ILE A 61 2.71 -5.29 -4.70
CA ILE A 61 3.66 -6.41 -4.85
C ILE A 61 3.55 -7.29 -3.59
N LYS A 62 3.58 -8.61 -3.75
CA LYS A 62 3.52 -9.51 -2.59
C LYS A 62 4.86 -9.57 -1.86
N ALA A 63 4.79 -9.46 -0.53
CA ALA A 63 5.88 -9.83 0.37
C ALA A 63 5.58 -11.18 1.05
N ALA A 64 6.60 -11.75 1.71
CA ALA A 64 6.47 -13.04 2.39
C ALA A 64 5.34 -13.01 3.45
N PRO A 65 4.56 -14.10 3.58
CA PRO A 65 3.46 -14.17 4.54
C PRO A 65 3.96 -14.10 5.98
N GLY A 66 3.28 -13.31 6.83
CA GLY A 66 3.61 -13.12 8.23
C GLY A 66 4.87 -12.27 8.48
N SER A 67 5.42 -11.64 7.44
CA SER A 67 6.62 -10.79 7.54
C SER A 67 6.34 -9.42 8.17
N GLY A 68 5.08 -8.96 8.15
CA GLY A 68 4.69 -7.61 8.53
C GLY A 68 5.19 -6.52 7.57
N VAL A 69 5.76 -6.90 6.42
CA VAL A 69 6.36 -5.95 5.46
C VAL A 69 5.30 -5.01 4.90
N ILE A 70 5.66 -3.72 4.92
CA ILE A 70 5.02 -2.63 4.17
C ILE A 70 6.17 -1.82 3.56
N SER A 71 6.56 -2.14 2.33
CA SER A 71 7.67 -1.48 1.64
C SER A 71 7.16 -0.46 0.62
N LEU A 72 7.85 0.67 0.50
CA LEU A 72 7.69 1.59 -0.63
C LEU A 72 8.95 1.63 -1.48
N ASN A 73 8.82 1.16 -2.71
CA ASN A 73 9.94 0.97 -3.62
C ASN A 73 9.87 1.96 -4.81
N GLY A 74 11.01 2.24 -5.43
CA GLY A 74 11.10 3.15 -6.57
C GLY A 74 10.71 4.58 -6.20
N ALA A 75 9.97 5.26 -7.08
CA ALA A 75 9.55 6.64 -6.86
C ALA A 75 8.70 6.83 -5.58
N ALA A 76 7.97 5.80 -5.15
CA ALA A 76 7.15 5.84 -3.94
C ALA A 76 8.01 5.95 -2.66
N ALA A 77 9.26 5.49 -2.68
CA ALA A 77 10.19 5.62 -1.55
C ALA A 77 10.46 7.09 -1.16
N ARG A 78 10.23 8.04 -2.08
CA ARG A 78 10.35 9.48 -1.77
C ARG A 78 9.16 10.04 -0.98
N LYS A 79 8.08 9.27 -0.84
CA LYS A 79 6.79 9.71 -0.28
C LYS A 79 6.53 9.20 1.13
N ALA A 80 7.38 8.32 1.66
CA ALA A 80 7.37 7.92 3.06
C ALA A 80 8.76 7.55 3.55
N GLN A 81 8.93 7.52 4.85
CA GLN A 81 10.12 6.99 5.52
C GLN A 81 9.75 5.76 6.35
N VAL A 82 10.74 4.92 6.67
CA VAL A 82 10.57 3.81 7.62
C VAL A 82 10.03 4.37 8.94
N GLY A 83 8.98 3.74 9.47
CA GLY A 83 8.25 4.18 10.67
C GLY A 83 7.02 5.04 10.37
N ASP A 84 6.84 5.54 9.15
CA ASP A 84 5.63 6.28 8.80
C ASP A 84 4.39 5.40 8.87
N LEU A 85 3.25 6.02 9.22
CA LEU A 85 1.96 5.34 9.23
C LEU A 85 1.20 5.61 7.93
N LEU A 86 0.81 4.54 7.25
CA LEU A 86 0.01 4.58 6.03
C LEU A 86 -1.41 4.09 6.26
N ILE A 87 -2.33 4.67 5.51
CA ILE A 87 -3.62 4.05 5.18
C ILE A 87 -3.53 3.61 3.72
N ILE A 88 -3.77 2.34 3.45
CA ILE A 88 -3.71 1.76 2.10
C ILE A 88 -5.12 1.30 1.72
N CYS A 89 -5.66 1.77 0.61
CA CYS A 89 -7.04 1.54 0.19
C CYS A 89 -7.12 1.01 -1.23
N THR A 90 -8.16 0.21 -1.52
CA THR A 90 -8.60 -0.12 -2.88
C THR A 90 -10.03 0.31 -3.08
N TYR A 91 -10.42 0.56 -4.33
CA TYR A 91 -11.76 0.99 -4.71
C TYR A 91 -12.26 0.15 -5.89
N ALA A 92 -13.57 -0.06 -5.97
CA ALA A 92 -14.22 -0.77 -7.07
C ALA A 92 -15.50 -0.05 -7.52
N THR A 93 -15.89 -0.31 -8.76
CA THR A 93 -17.14 0.15 -9.38
C THR A 93 -18.17 -0.96 -9.46
#